data_AF-A0A091C467-F1
#
_entry.id   AF-A0A091C467-F1
#
_cell.length_a   1.000
_cell.length_b   1.000
_cell.length_c   1.000
_cell.angle_alpha   90.00
_cell.angle_beta   90.00
_cell.angle_gamma   90.00
#
_symmetry.space_group_name_H-M   'P 1'
#
loop_
_entity.id
_entity.type
_entity.pdbx_description
1 polymer ?
#
loop_
_entity_poly.entity_id
_entity_poly.type
_entity_poly.pdbx_seq_one_letter_code
_entity_poly.pdbx_strand_id
1 'polypeptide(L)'
;MVLGLLGDTRSVQDIAFRSYEGVDTTIRITNTYKLTSREFHPQNTVVDVEGMKIGDGNFITMAGPCSVEGLEQIRQTAQIAKMGGAQILRGGAFKTSNVTLRFSRTGRRGIEILTASG
;
A
#
# COMPACT_ATOMS: atom_id res chain seq x y z
N MET A 1 11.98 -5.73 35.55
CA MET A 1 11.56 -4.38 35.10
C MET A 1 12.06 -4.19 33.67
N VAL A 2 11.26 -3.65 32.77
CA VAL A 2 11.65 -3.39 31.38
C VAL A 2 11.74 -1.87 31.18
N LEU A 3 12.87 -1.39 30.67
CA LEU A 3 13.10 0.01 30.35
C LEU A 3 13.18 0.17 28.83
N GLY A 4 12.25 0.93 28.24
CA GLY A 4 12.19 1.19 26.80
C GLY A 4 12.82 2.53 26.44
N LEU A 5 13.79 2.52 25.54
CA LEU A 5 14.36 3.74 24.94
C LEU A 5 13.50 4.15 23.73
N LEU A 6 12.79 5.27 23.83
CA LEU A 6 11.93 5.81 22.78
C LEU A 6 12.60 7.00 22.10
N GLY A 7 12.49 7.09 20.76
CA GLY A 7 13.04 8.19 19.96
C GLY A 7 14.20 7.77 19.07
N ASP A 8 15.03 8.74 18.67
CA ASP A 8 16.24 8.50 17.89
C ASP A 8 17.36 7.96 18.78
N THR A 9 17.53 6.64 18.76
CA THR A 9 18.54 5.96 19.58
C THR A 9 19.92 5.93 18.92
N ARG A 10 20.16 6.66 17.81
CA ARG A 10 21.46 6.72 17.13
C ARG A 10 22.60 7.20 18.02
N SER A 11 22.35 8.14 18.91
CA SER A 11 23.34 8.70 19.83
C SER A 11 23.77 7.72 20.93
N VAL A 12 23.04 6.63 21.15
CA VAL A 12 23.28 5.68 22.25
C VAL A 12 23.56 4.26 21.74
N GLN A 13 23.83 4.08 20.44
CA GLN A 13 24.03 2.75 19.85
C GLN A 13 25.30 2.06 20.33
N ASP A 14 26.33 2.83 20.67
CA ASP A 14 27.63 2.32 21.08
C ASP A 14 27.72 2.07 22.59
N ILE A 15 26.65 2.40 23.34
CA ILE A 15 26.60 2.15 24.78
C ILE A 15 26.37 0.66 25.01
N ALA A 16 27.33 0.01 25.66
CA ALA A 16 27.27 -1.40 26.02
C ALA A 16 26.38 -1.65 27.24
N PHE A 17 25.08 -1.35 27.15
CA PHE A 17 24.13 -1.43 28.27
C PHE A 17 24.15 -2.74 29.08
N ARG A 18 24.55 -3.88 28.48
CA ARG A 18 24.71 -5.17 29.18
C ARG A 18 25.84 -5.19 30.21
N SER A 19 26.77 -4.23 30.17
CA SER A 19 27.88 -4.15 31.13
C SER A 19 27.48 -3.51 32.45
N TYR A 20 26.32 -2.86 32.53
CA TYR A 20 25.84 -2.26 33.77
C TYR A 20 25.28 -3.31 34.72
N GLU A 21 25.68 -3.21 35.98
CA GLU A 21 25.15 -4.03 37.05
C GLU A 21 23.63 -3.84 37.17
N GLY A 22 22.88 -4.94 37.17
CA GLY A 22 21.41 -4.92 37.17
C GLY A 22 20.75 -4.99 35.78
N VAL A 23 21.51 -5.02 34.68
CA VAL A 23 20.99 -5.22 33.33
C VAL A 23 21.18 -6.67 32.88
N ASP A 24 20.09 -7.44 32.85
CA ASP A 24 20.11 -8.85 32.43
C ASP A 24 20.20 -9.02 30.90
N THR A 25 19.38 -8.28 30.14
CA THR A 25 19.38 -8.37 28.68
C THR A 25 19.11 -7.04 28.00
N THR A 26 19.57 -6.93 26.74
CA THR A 26 19.27 -5.82 25.86
C THR A 26 18.84 -6.32 24.49
N ILE A 27 17.73 -5.76 24.00
CA ILE A 27 17.12 -6.07 22.72
C ILE A 27 17.00 -4.77 21.94
N ARG A 28 17.67 -4.69 20.80
CA ARG A 28 17.53 -3.56 19.89
C ARG A 28 16.27 -3.75 19.06
N ILE A 29 15.29 -2.88 19.25
CA ILE A 29 14.07 -2.87 18.44
C ILE A 29 14.37 -2.12 17.14
N THR A 30 14.95 -2.84 16.19
CA THR A 30 15.42 -2.32 14.89
C THR A 30 14.43 -2.51 13.74
N ASN A 31 13.18 -2.89 14.02
CA ASN A 31 12.23 -3.18 12.96
C ASN A 31 12.08 -1.97 12.03
N THR A 32 12.52 -2.16 10.78
CA THR A 32 12.50 -1.16 9.69
C THR A 32 11.08 -0.74 9.29
N TYR A 33 10.07 -1.38 9.87
CA TYR A 33 8.64 -1.23 9.59
C TYR A 33 7.85 -0.72 10.80
N LYS A 34 8.48 0.06 11.70
CA LYS A 34 7.87 0.57 12.94
C LYS A 34 6.47 1.16 12.73
N LEU A 35 6.30 2.04 11.75
CA LEU A 35 5.02 2.73 11.48
C LEU A 35 3.92 1.81 10.94
N THR A 36 4.27 0.69 10.30
CA THR A 36 3.30 -0.26 9.73
C THR A 36 3.12 -1.50 10.61
N SER A 37 3.86 -1.61 11.71
CA SER A 37 3.82 -2.75 12.62
C SER A 37 2.61 -2.72 13.56
N ARG A 38 2.09 -3.90 13.91
CA ARG A 38 1.04 -4.02 14.95
C ARG A 38 1.54 -3.77 16.36
N GLU A 39 2.85 -3.90 16.59
CA GLU A 39 3.48 -3.57 17.87
C GLU A 39 3.34 -2.07 18.19
N PHE A 40 3.47 -1.21 17.17
CA PHE A 40 3.35 0.25 17.33
C PHE A 40 2.00 0.82 16.89
N HIS A 41 1.24 0.08 16.08
CA HIS A 41 -0.13 0.42 15.69
C HIS A 41 -1.06 -0.80 15.85
N PRO A 42 -1.48 -1.14 17.07
CA PRO A 42 -2.28 -2.34 17.32
C PRO A 42 -3.61 -2.38 16.56
N GLN A 43 -4.22 -1.21 16.35
CA GLN A 43 -5.53 -1.06 15.72
C GLN A 43 -5.49 -1.33 14.21
N ASN A 44 -6.59 -1.83 13.65
CA ASN A 44 -6.73 -2.00 12.20
C ASN A 44 -6.70 -0.63 11.52
N THR A 45 -5.81 -0.46 10.53
CA THR A 45 -5.92 0.66 9.60
C THR A 45 -7.06 0.36 8.63
N VAL A 46 -8.04 1.26 8.58
CA VAL A 46 -9.13 1.23 7.60
C VAL A 46 -8.93 2.39 6.65
N VAL A 47 -8.82 2.09 5.36
CA VAL A 47 -8.73 3.11 4.31
C VAL A 47 -10.12 3.33 3.75
N ASP A 48 -10.63 4.55 3.86
CA ASP A 48 -11.93 4.94 3.31
C ASP A 48 -11.73 5.56 1.92
N VAL A 49 -12.34 4.93 0.90
CA VAL A 49 -12.35 5.42 -0.48
C VAL A 49 -13.80 5.67 -0.86
N GLU A 50 -14.23 6.94 -0.81
CA GLU A 50 -15.60 7.35 -1.16
C GLU A 50 -16.71 6.54 -0.41
N GLY A 51 -16.48 6.24 0.87
CA GLY A 51 -17.39 5.44 1.71
C GLY A 51 -17.11 3.93 1.68
N MET A 52 -16.24 3.45 0.78
CA MET A 52 -15.80 2.06 0.74
C MET A 52 -14.64 1.85 1.72
N LYS A 53 -14.90 1.12 2.79
CA LYS A 53 -13.91 0.81 3.82
C LYS A 53 -13.08 -0.41 3.43
N ILE A 54 -11.78 -0.23 3.23
CA ILE A 54 -10.81 -1.31 2.97
C ILE A 54 -10.10 -1.66 4.28
N GLY A 55 -10.26 -2.89 4.73
CA GLY A 55 -9.71 -3.38 6.01
C GLY A 55 -10.79 -3.64 7.05
N ASP A 56 -10.37 -4.13 8.22
CA ASP A 56 -11.24 -4.39 9.38
C ASP A 56 -12.47 -5.26 9.07
N GLY A 57 -12.23 -6.40 8.40
CA GLY A 57 -13.27 -7.37 8.06
C GLY A 57 -14.11 -7.02 6.81
N ASN A 58 -13.96 -5.83 6.24
CA ASN A 58 -14.60 -5.47 4.98
C ASN A 58 -13.90 -6.14 3.79
N PHE A 59 -14.68 -6.79 2.93
CA PHE A 59 -14.19 -7.41 1.70
C PHE A 59 -14.48 -6.51 0.50
N ILE A 60 -13.42 -6.01 -0.15
CA ILE A 60 -13.52 -5.11 -1.31
C ILE A 60 -12.86 -5.77 -2.52
N THR A 61 -13.59 -5.83 -3.63
CA THR A 61 -13.05 -6.32 -4.91
C THR A 61 -12.71 -5.15 -5.82
N MET A 62 -11.46 -5.12 -6.30
CA MET A 62 -10.99 -4.18 -7.32
C MET A 62 -10.70 -4.94 -8.60
N ALA A 63 -11.33 -4.56 -9.71
CA ALA A 63 -11.20 -5.27 -10.98
C ALA A 63 -11.01 -4.30 -12.14
N GLY A 64 -10.37 -4.78 -13.20
CA GLY A 64 -10.10 -4.00 -14.40
C GLY A 64 -8.85 -4.47 -15.13
N PRO A 65 -8.55 -3.90 -16.30
CA PRO A 65 -7.52 -4.43 -17.18
C PRO A 65 -6.10 -4.15 -16.64
N CYS A 66 -5.13 -4.91 -17.14
CA CYS A 66 -3.72 -4.70 -16.81
C CYS A 66 -3.22 -3.31 -17.25
N SER A 67 -3.64 -2.86 -18.43
CA SER A 67 -3.27 -1.59 -19.05
C SER A 67 -4.51 -0.86 -19.57
N VAL A 68 -4.48 0.47 -19.58
CA VAL A 68 -5.52 1.28 -20.21
C VAL A 68 -5.19 1.43 -21.68
N GLU A 69 -6.05 0.91 -22.55
CA GLU A 69 -5.80 0.86 -23.99
C GLU A 69 -6.76 1.75 -24.78
N GLY A 70 -7.93 2.06 -24.23
CA GLY A 70 -8.90 2.96 -24.85
C GLY A 70 -10.15 3.17 -24.00
N LEU A 71 -10.97 4.15 -24.35
CA LEU A 71 -12.19 4.49 -23.61
C LEU A 71 -13.22 3.37 -23.66
N GLU A 72 -13.51 2.83 -24.83
CA GLU A 72 -14.49 1.74 -24.98
C GLU A 72 -14.08 0.49 -24.19
N GLN A 73 -12.80 0.14 -24.26
CA GLN A 73 -12.22 -0.97 -23.52
C GLN A 73 -12.40 -0.79 -22.00
N ILE A 74 -12.16 0.40 -21.47
CA ILE A 74 -12.38 0.68 -20.04
C ILE A 74 -13.86 0.71 -19.68
N ARG A 75 -14.73 1.32 -20.49
CA ARG A 75 -16.18 1.35 -20.24
C ARG A 75 -16.79 -0.05 -20.16
N GLN A 76 -16.47 -0.90 -21.14
CA GLN A 76 -16.92 -2.30 -21.15
C GLN A 76 -16.38 -3.05 -19.94
N THR A 77 -15.09 -2.87 -19.62
CA THR A 77 -14.51 -3.54 -18.45
C THR A 77 -15.14 -3.06 -17.15
N ALA A 78 -15.45 -1.77 -17.02
CA ALA A 78 -16.11 -1.21 -15.84
C ALA A 78 -17.51 -1.80 -15.64
N GLN A 79 -18.28 -1.95 -16.72
CA GLN A 79 -19.60 -2.60 -16.67
C GLN A 79 -19.49 -4.06 -16.23
N ILE A 80 -18.60 -4.84 -16.84
CA ILE A 80 -18.39 -6.25 -16.50
C ILE A 80 -17.91 -6.41 -15.06
N ALA A 81 -16.96 -5.58 -14.63
CA ALA A 81 -16.44 -5.57 -13.27
C ALA A 81 -17.56 -5.27 -12.26
N LYS A 82 -18.38 -4.24 -12.51
CA LYS A 82 -19.51 -3.88 -11.66
C LYS A 82 -20.56 -4.99 -11.60
N MET A 83 -20.87 -5.62 -12.73
CA MET A 83 -21.77 -6.80 -12.77
C MET A 83 -21.21 -7.98 -11.97
N GLY A 84 -19.89 -8.16 -11.96
CA GLY A 84 -19.20 -9.15 -11.13
C GLY A 84 -19.07 -8.78 -9.66
N GLY A 85 -19.64 -7.65 -9.22
CA GLY A 85 -19.59 -7.19 -7.83
C GLY A 85 -18.33 -6.42 -7.44
N ALA A 86 -17.47 -6.05 -8.39
CA ALA A 86 -16.35 -5.18 -8.10
C ALA A 86 -16.84 -3.77 -7.77
N GLN A 87 -16.22 -3.17 -6.75
CA GLN A 87 -16.58 -1.85 -6.25
C GLN A 87 -15.59 -0.79 -6.73
N ILE A 88 -14.37 -1.20 -7.07
CA ILE A 88 -13.30 -0.32 -7.52
C ILE A 88 -12.81 -0.75 -8.90
N LEU A 89 -12.77 0.19 -9.84
CA LEU A 89 -12.18 0.00 -11.16
C LEU A 89 -10.67 0.28 -11.12
N ARG A 90 -9.84 -0.64 -11.61
CA ARG A 90 -8.37 -0.47 -11.71
C ARG A 90 -7.85 -0.56 -13.13
N GLY A 91 -6.87 0.27 -13.50
CA GLY A 91 -6.21 0.22 -14.81
C GLY A 91 -4.82 0.86 -14.80
N GLY A 92 -3.85 0.24 -15.48
CA GLY A 92 -2.48 0.77 -15.54
C GLY A 92 -2.30 1.77 -16.69
N ALA A 93 -2.17 3.06 -16.36
CA ALA A 93 -1.88 4.10 -17.36
C ALA A 93 -0.38 4.24 -17.68
N PHE A 94 0.48 3.90 -16.72
CA PHE A 94 1.94 3.92 -16.84
C PHE A 94 2.51 2.53 -16.62
N LYS A 95 3.26 2.04 -17.60
CA LYS A 95 4.00 0.77 -17.54
C LYS A 95 5.48 1.05 -17.77
N THR A 96 6.35 0.46 -16.96
CA THR A 96 7.78 0.40 -17.27
C THR A 96 7.96 -0.61 -18.41
N SER A 97 8.76 -0.26 -19.42
CA SER A 97 9.00 -1.16 -20.56
C SER A 97 10.49 -1.47 -20.60
N ASN A 98 10.86 -2.72 -20.35
CA ASN A 98 12.07 -3.30 -20.91
C ASN A 98 11.61 -4.05 -22.16
N VAL A 99 12.18 -3.72 -23.32
CA VAL A 99 11.99 -4.38 -24.63
C VAL A 99 10.76 -3.94 -25.44
N THR A 100 10.99 -2.95 -26.31
CA THR A 100 10.65 -2.86 -27.75
C THR A 100 9.26 -3.22 -28.32
N LEU A 101 8.22 -3.55 -27.55
CA LEU A 101 6.83 -3.50 -28.05
C LEU A 101 6.11 -2.27 -27.50
N ARG A 102 5.84 -1.33 -28.42
CA ARG A 102 5.11 -0.08 -28.21
C ARG A 102 3.63 -0.37 -27.92
N PHE A 103 3.29 -0.90 -26.75
CA PHE A 103 1.96 -0.64 -26.22
C PHE A 103 1.87 0.86 -25.97
N SER A 104 0.89 1.51 -26.60
CA SER A 104 0.60 2.93 -26.44
C SER A 104 0.62 3.27 -24.94
N ARG A 105 1.62 4.05 -24.53
CA ARG A 105 1.66 4.63 -23.19
C ARG A 105 0.56 5.68 -23.17
N THR A 106 -0.67 5.25 -22.88
CA THR A 106 -1.77 6.20 -22.70
C THR A 106 -1.39 7.23 -21.64
N GLY A 107 -0.60 6.85 -20.62
CA GLY A 107 0.05 7.81 -19.72
C GLY A 107 -0.97 8.76 -19.11
N ARG A 108 -0.77 10.07 -19.27
CA ARG A 108 -1.76 11.07 -18.83
C ARG A 108 -3.14 10.85 -19.45
N ARG A 109 -3.20 10.51 -20.75
CA ARG A 109 -4.45 10.16 -21.44
C ARG A 109 -5.11 8.91 -20.85
N GLY A 110 -4.32 7.97 -20.34
CA GLY A 110 -4.83 6.77 -19.67
C GLY A 110 -5.52 7.09 -18.35
N ILE A 111 -4.98 8.07 -17.61
CA ILE A 111 -5.65 8.60 -16.42
C ILE A 111 -6.96 9.29 -16.80
N GLU A 112 -6.95 10.18 -17.82
CA GLU A 112 -8.18 10.84 -18.29
C GLU A 112 -9.27 9.83 -18.68
N ILE A 113 -8.89 8.76 -19.37
CA ILE A 113 -9.81 7.70 -19.77
C ILE A 113 -10.40 7.01 -18.54
N LEU A 114 -9.59 6.64 -17.54
CA LEU A 114 -10.07 6.00 -16.32
C LEU A 114 -11.05 6.91 -15.57
N THR A 115 -10.74 8.19 -15.43
CA THR A 115 -11.61 9.16 -14.76
C THR A 115 -12.92 9.37 -15.51
N ALA A 116 -12.90 9.38 -16.85
CA ALA A 116 -14.11 9.54 -17.67
C ALA A 116 -15.02 8.29 -17.73
N SER A 117 -14.60 7.18 -17.12
CA SER A 117 -15.29 5.89 -17.18
C SER A 117 -16.08 5.54 -15.90
N GLY A 118 -16.07 6.42 -14.90
CA GLY A 118 -16.88 6.34 -13.68
C GLY A 118 -18.33 6.71 -13.92
#